data_AF-A0A396HQH3-F1
#
_entry.id   AF-A0A396HQH3-F1
#
_cell.length_a   1.000
_cell.length_b   1.000
_cell.length_c   1.000
_cell.angle_alpha   90.00
_cell.angle_beta   90.00
_cell.angle_gamma   90.00
#
_symmetry.space_group_name_H-M   'P 1'
#
loop_
_entity.id
_entity.type
_entity.pdbx_description
1 polymer ?
#
loop_
_entity_poly.entity_id
_entity_poly.type
_entity_poly.pdbx_seq_one_letter_code
_entity_poly.pdbx_strand_id
1 'polypeptide(L)'
;MCWHICKVLNLVNKLICHSFQDVYVDKNKKIRLVKRLAKLYKPYVYFKAVFDDTNTKNLRRAVEGYNMENGILEFDPISINWTNYMMNTHIPGLVKYAMK
;
A
#
# COMPACT_ATOMS: atom_id res chain seq x y z
N MET A 1 43.50 28.12 18.70
CA MET A 1 42.76 28.07 17.41
C MET A 1 42.37 26.64 16.99
N CYS A 2 43.26 25.66 17.02
CA CYS A 2 42.99 24.28 16.57
C CYS A 2 41.90 23.50 17.37
N TRP A 3 41.81 23.73 18.68
CA TRP A 3 40.84 23.05 19.57
C TRP A 3 39.37 23.27 19.19
N HIS A 4 39.00 24.50 18.84
CA HIS A 4 37.63 24.83 18.45
C HIS A 4 37.26 24.20 17.11
N ILE A 5 38.22 24.14 16.17
CA ILE A 5 38.05 23.49 14.87
C ILE A 5 37.80 21.99 15.05
N CYS A 6 38.59 21.31 15.88
CA CYS A 6 38.39 19.88 16.18
C CYS A 6 37.02 19.61 16.84
N LYS A 7 36.55 20.48 17.75
CA LYS A 7 35.22 20.35 18.36
C LYS A 7 34.10 20.51 17.34
N VAL A 8 34.20 21.50 16.46
CA VAL A 8 33.21 21.73 15.39
C VAL A 8 33.19 20.54 14.43
N LEU A 9 34.34 20.04 14.00
CA LEU A 9 34.44 18.86 13.12
C LEU A 9 33.84 17.60 13.76
N ASN A 10 34.07 17.37 15.06
CA ASN A 10 33.48 16.24 15.78
C ASN A 10 31.96 16.33 15.87
N LEU A 11 31.42 17.54 16.14
CA LEU A 11 29.98 17.79 16.12
C LEU A 11 29.38 17.54 14.74
N VAL A 12 30.01 18.07 13.68
CA VAL A 12 29.59 17.85 12.29
C VAL A 12 29.62 16.37 11.94
N ASN A 13 30.69 15.65 12.28
CA ASN A 13 30.81 14.22 12.02
C ASN A 13 29.69 13.41 12.72
N LYS A 14 29.37 13.73 13.97
CA LYS A 14 28.26 13.09 14.70
C LYS A 14 26.91 13.37 14.03
N LEU A 15 26.63 14.61 13.66
CA LEU A 15 25.38 14.99 12.98
C LEU A 15 25.24 14.27 11.63
N ILE A 16 26.33 14.23 10.86
CA ILE A 16 26.38 13.52 9.57
C ILE A 16 26.15 12.02 9.79
N CYS A 17 26.83 11.41 10.77
CA CYS A 17 26.68 9.99 11.09
C CYS A 17 25.23 9.64 11.48
N HIS A 18 24.61 10.43 12.36
CA HIS A 18 23.21 10.25 12.74
C HIS A 18 22.28 10.40 11.52
N SER A 19 22.47 11.42 10.69
CA SER A 19 21.69 11.60 9.45
C SER A 19 21.79 10.39 8.51
N PHE A 20 23.00 9.85 8.30
CA PHE A 20 23.18 8.64 7.50
C PHE A 20 22.50 7.41 8.11
N GLN A 21 22.56 7.24 9.43
CA GLN A 21 21.86 6.17 10.13
C GLN A 21 20.34 6.28 9.95
N ASP A 22 19.77 7.47 10.10
CA ASP A 22 18.34 7.70 9.94
C ASP A 22 17.86 7.38 8.52
N VAL A 23 18.61 7.84 7.50
CA VAL A 23 18.33 7.54 6.10
C VAL A 23 18.41 6.04 5.83
N TYR A 24 19.42 5.35 6.37
CA TYR A 24 19.56 3.90 6.22
C TYR A 24 18.40 3.14 6.86
N VAL A 25 18.03 3.53 8.10
CA VAL A 25 16.92 2.91 8.83
C VAL A 25 15.59 3.10 8.09
N ASP A 26 15.30 4.30 7.57
CA ASP A 26 14.11 4.58 6.77
C ASP A 26 14.06 3.71 5.50
N LYS A 27 15.15 3.67 4.73
CA LYS A 27 15.24 2.85 3.51
C LYS A 27 15.05 1.37 3.83
N ASN A 28 15.67 0.87 4.89
CA ASN A 28 15.54 -0.53 5.30
C ASN A 28 14.10 -0.88 5.72
N LYS A 29 13.41 0.02 6.43
CA LYS A 29 11.98 -0.14 6.76
C LYS A 29 11.13 -0.26 5.48
N LYS A 30 11.35 0.61 4.49
CA LYS A 30 10.65 0.59 3.19
C LYS A 30 10.90 -0.72 2.42
N ILE A 31 12.16 -1.16 2.32
CA ILE A 31 12.50 -2.43 1.66
C ILE A 31 11.82 -3.61 2.34
N ARG A 32 11.83 -3.66 3.68
CA ARG A 32 11.17 -4.72 4.44
C ARG A 32 9.66 -4.74 4.19
N LEU A 33 9.03 -3.57 4.09
CA LEU A 33 7.61 -3.47 3.77
C LEU A 33 7.31 -4.05 2.38
N VAL A 34 8.06 -3.63 1.35
CA VAL A 34 7.90 -4.14 -0.02
C VAL A 34 8.09 -5.65 -0.08
N LYS A 35 9.09 -6.21 0.62
CA LYS A 35 9.29 -7.67 0.70
C LYS A 35 8.09 -8.39 1.31
N ARG A 36 7.51 -7.85 2.39
CA ARG A 36 6.32 -8.45 3.03
C ARG A 36 5.10 -8.38 2.10
N LEU A 37 4.88 -7.24 1.43
CA LEU A 37 3.82 -7.10 0.43
C LEU A 37 3.99 -8.11 -0.71
N ALA A 38 5.19 -8.22 -1.28
CA ALA A 38 5.49 -9.19 -2.34
C ALA A 38 5.20 -10.64 -1.90
N LYS A 39 5.55 -11.00 -0.64
CA LYS A 39 5.23 -12.32 -0.08
C LYS A 39 3.72 -12.54 0.07
N LEU A 40 2.98 -11.51 0.51
CA LEU A 40 1.53 -11.59 0.68
C LEU A 40 0.79 -11.74 -0.66
N TYR A 41 1.20 -10.98 -1.68
CA TYR A 41 0.58 -11.04 -3.00
C TYR A 41 1.03 -12.24 -3.84
N LYS A 42 2.11 -12.92 -3.43
CA LYS A 42 2.66 -14.10 -4.09
C LYS A 42 1.57 -15.10 -4.54
N PRO A 43 0.71 -15.64 -3.66
CA PRO A 43 -0.30 -16.62 -4.07
C PRO A 43 -1.27 -16.07 -5.12
N TYR A 44 -1.63 -14.79 -5.06
CA TYR A 44 -2.57 -14.17 -5.99
C TYR A 44 -1.98 -13.97 -7.40
N VAL A 45 -0.69 -13.62 -7.48
CA VAL A 45 0.01 -13.45 -8.78
C VAL A 45 0.24 -14.80 -9.47
N TYR A 46 0.48 -15.88 -8.71
CA TYR A 46 0.66 -17.22 -9.27
C TYR A 46 -0.66 -17.99 -9.43
N PHE A 47 -1.78 -17.42 -9.00
CA PHE A 47 -3.07 -18.05 -9.15
C PHE A 47 -3.51 -17.96 -10.61
N LYS A 48 -3.71 -19.12 -11.26
CA LYS A 48 -4.08 -19.18 -12.69
C LYS A 48 -5.57 -19.01 -12.95
N ALA A 49 -6.39 -18.88 -11.92
CA ALA A 49 -7.81 -18.67 -12.13
C ALA A 49 -8.10 -17.19 -12.37
N VAL A 50 -9.02 -16.94 -13.30
CA VAL A 50 -9.60 -15.63 -13.54
C VAL A 50 -10.89 -15.56 -12.75
N PHE A 51 -11.06 -14.50 -11.96
CA PHE A 51 -12.32 -14.21 -11.31
C PHE A 51 -13.10 -13.28 -12.23
N ASP A 52 -14.10 -13.81 -12.93
CA ASP A 52 -15.05 -12.99 -13.67
C ASP A 52 -16.16 -12.46 -12.76
N ASP A 53 -16.83 -11.39 -13.20
CA ASP A 53 -17.90 -10.72 -12.50
C ASP A 53 -19.28 -11.05 -13.09
N THR A 54 -19.42 -12.13 -13.85
CA THR A 54 -20.66 -12.49 -14.58
C THR A 54 -21.85 -12.63 -13.65
N ASN A 55 -21.66 -13.31 -12.51
CA ASN A 55 -22.73 -13.51 -11.54
C ASN A 55 -23.20 -12.18 -10.93
N THR A 56 -22.27 -11.29 -10.60
CA THR A 56 -22.62 -9.97 -10.08
C THR A 56 -23.29 -9.12 -11.16
N LYS A 57 -22.80 -9.15 -12.41
CA LYS A 57 -23.43 -8.45 -13.53
C LYS A 57 -24.87 -8.92 -13.74
N ASN A 58 -25.11 -10.23 -13.70
CA ASN A 58 -26.44 -10.81 -13.81
C ASN A 58 -27.34 -10.37 -12.64
N LEU A 59 -26.80 -10.39 -11.41
CA LEU A 59 -27.52 -9.94 -10.23
C LEU A 59 -27.89 -8.45 -10.33
N ARG A 60 -26.98 -7.60 -10.79
CA ARG A 60 -27.23 -6.16 -10.98
C ARG A 60 -28.35 -5.91 -12.00
N ARG A 61 -28.30 -6.58 -13.16
CA ARG A 61 -29.35 -6.52 -14.18
C ARG A 61 -30.70 -6.98 -13.65
N ALA A 62 -30.71 -8.05 -12.86
CA ALA A 62 -31.93 -8.53 -12.24
C ALA A 62 -32.54 -7.45 -11.34
N VAL A 63 -31.74 -6.87 -10.43
CA VAL A 63 -32.22 -5.86 -9.48
C VAL A 63 -32.64 -4.54 -10.16
N GLU A 64 -31.93 -4.10 -11.19
CA GLU A 64 -32.32 -2.94 -12.02
C GLU A 64 -33.71 -3.15 -12.67
N GLY A 65 -34.01 -4.37 -13.13
CA GLY A 65 -35.30 -4.70 -13.73
C GLY A 65 -36.49 -4.71 -12.76
N TYR A 66 -36.25 -4.79 -11.45
CA TYR A 66 -37.30 -4.82 -10.43
C TYR A 66 -37.69 -3.43 -9.89
N ASN A 67 -37.12 -2.33 -10.39
CA ASN A 67 -37.36 -0.96 -9.87
C ASN A 67 -37.30 -0.92 -8.33
N MET A 68 -36.39 -1.69 -7.72
CA MET A 68 -36.21 -1.65 -6.26
C MET A 68 -35.69 -0.27 -5.90
N GLU A 69 -36.58 0.54 -5.34
CA GLU A 69 -36.44 1.96 -5.02
C GLU A 69 -35.21 2.26 -4.14
N ASN A 70 -34.62 1.22 -3.52
CA ASN A 70 -33.51 1.32 -2.56
C ASN A 70 -32.35 0.33 -2.83
N GLY A 71 -32.34 -0.39 -3.95
CA GLY A 71 -31.54 -1.62 -4.10
C GLY A 71 -30.37 -1.55 -5.09
N ILE A 72 -29.59 -0.46 -5.16
CA ILE A 72 -28.43 -0.46 -6.07
C ILE A 72 -27.34 -1.38 -5.49
N LEU A 73 -27.11 -2.52 -6.12
CA LEU A 73 -25.89 -3.31 -5.89
C LEU A 73 -24.71 -2.54 -6.50
N GLU A 74 -24.07 -1.70 -5.69
CA GLU A 74 -22.93 -0.83 -6.07
C GLU A 74 -21.63 -1.59 -6.41
N PHE A 75 -21.66 -2.92 -6.46
CA PHE A 75 -20.46 -3.68 -6.81
C PHE A 75 -20.27 -3.70 -8.33
N ASP A 76 -19.58 -2.67 -8.85
CA ASP A 76 -19.09 -2.62 -10.22
C ASP A 76 -17.57 -2.51 -10.30
N PRO A 77 -16.84 -3.60 -10.56
CA PRO A 77 -15.38 -3.56 -10.59
C PRO A 77 -14.83 -2.66 -11.70
N ILE A 78 -15.62 -2.34 -12.73
CA ILE A 78 -15.21 -1.46 -13.83
C ILE A 78 -15.26 0.02 -13.41
N SER A 79 -16.19 0.40 -12.54
CA SER A 79 -16.35 1.80 -12.09
C SER A 79 -15.29 2.22 -11.05
N ILE A 80 -14.57 1.26 -10.48
CA ILE A 80 -13.54 1.53 -9.47
C ILE A 80 -12.31 2.15 -10.13
N ASN A 81 -11.90 3.32 -9.65
CA ASN A 81 -10.55 3.82 -9.90
C ASN A 81 -9.54 2.98 -9.11
N TRP A 82 -9.10 1.88 -9.73
CA TRP A 82 -8.22 0.88 -9.11
C TRP A 82 -6.91 1.47 -8.61
N THR A 83 -6.31 2.41 -9.36
CA THR A 83 -5.08 3.08 -8.92
C THR A 83 -5.30 3.85 -7.62
N ASN A 84 -6.36 4.66 -7.57
CA ASN A 84 -6.70 5.41 -6.36
C ASN A 84 -7.05 4.49 -5.19
N TYR A 85 -7.87 3.46 -5.42
CA TYR A 85 -8.24 2.48 -4.41
C TYR A 85 -7.01 1.76 -3.84
N MET A 86 -6.11 1.28 -4.70
CA MET A 86 -4.92 0.54 -4.26
C MET A 86 -3.99 1.42 -3.44
N MET A 87 -3.73 2.65 -3.88
CA MET A 87 -2.76 3.55 -3.26
C MET A 87 -3.29 4.19 -1.97
N ASN A 88 -4.57 4.57 -1.93
CA ASN A 88 -5.11 5.39 -0.85
C ASN A 88 -5.98 4.61 0.14
N THR A 89 -6.46 3.42 -0.23
CA THR A 89 -7.34 2.61 0.63
C THR A 89 -6.73 1.25 0.94
N HIS A 90 -6.41 0.46 -0.09
CA HIS A 90 -6.08 -0.95 0.07
C HIS A 90 -4.71 -1.16 0.73
N ILE A 91 -3.63 -0.63 0.14
CA ILE A 91 -2.27 -0.80 0.70
C ILE A 91 -2.17 -0.17 2.10
N PRO A 92 -2.62 1.08 2.35
CA PRO A 92 -2.56 1.65 3.70
C PRO A 92 -3.35 0.84 4.73
N GLY A 93 -4.56 0.39 4.39
CA GLY A 93 -5.37 -0.45 5.29
C GLY A 93 -4.70 -1.78 5.60
N LEU A 94 -4.12 -2.42 4.58
CA LEU A 94 -3.37 -3.66 4.72
C LEU A 94 -2.14 -3.48 5.64
N VAL A 95 -1.37 -2.42 5.43
CA VAL A 95 -0.23 -2.08 6.30
C VAL A 95 -0.68 -1.85 7.74
N LYS A 96 -1.80 -1.17 7.94
CA LYS A 96 -2.31 -0.83 9.28
C LYS A 96 -2.86 -2.04 10.03
N TYR A 97 -3.57 -2.94 9.36
CA TYR A 97 -4.36 -3.98 10.03
C TYR A 97 -3.85 -5.41 9.84
N ALA A 98 -3.27 -5.73 8.69
CA ALA A 98 -2.83 -7.09 8.36
C ALA A 98 -1.32 -7.30 8.50
N MET A 99 -0.52 -6.23 8.47
CA MET A 99 0.94 -6.31 8.52
C MET A 99 1.50 -5.74 9.83
N LYS A 100 1.29 -6.46 10.94
CA LYS A 100 2.02 -6.18 12.20
C LYS A 100 3.50 -6.56 12.10
#